data_AF-A0A4R7FLM8-F1
#
_entry.id   AF-A0A4R7FLM8-F1
#
_cell.length_a   1.000
_cell.length_b   1.000
_cell.length_c   1.000
_cell.angle_alpha   90.00
_cell.angle_beta   90.00
_cell.angle_gamma   90.00
#
_symmetry.space_group_name_H-M   'P 1'
#
loop_
_entity.id
_entity.type
_entity.pdbx_description
1 polymer ?
#
loop_
_entity_poly.entity_id
_entity_poly.type
_entity_poly.pdbx_seq_one_letter_code
_entity_poly.pdbx_strand_id
1 'polypeptide(L)'
;MVTITDERRALPPVLDELDERNARYAAVGGAVGFGMVLIAFWAWWPAGVVLGLVVGTLAVLHVGRAMTASAFAEPADGLHELAGEEELRAEFRRLRVRLGDDWPVFRRAALQVTHAQWASVAGLQRELRVSTATAQHLMGQLEREGFVGPSRGTRPRVVRLARDRAPELDRLMRL
;
A
#
# COMPACT_ATOMS: atom_id res chain seq x y z
N MET A 1 -17.26 55.38 70.83
CA MET A 1 -16.87 56.22 69.69
C MET A 1 -15.37 56.04 69.51
N VAL A 2 -14.95 55.10 68.67
CA VAL A 2 -13.53 54.85 68.36
C VAL A 2 -13.31 55.34 66.94
N THR A 3 -12.66 56.50 66.84
CA THR A 3 -12.17 57.04 65.57
C THR A 3 -10.99 56.18 65.13
N ILE A 4 -11.18 55.44 64.04
CA ILE A 4 -10.09 54.74 63.35
C ILE A 4 -9.21 55.83 62.74
N THR A 5 -8.04 56.04 63.34
CA THR A 5 -7.00 56.91 62.79
C THR A 5 -6.40 56.22 61.55
N ASP A 6 -6.54 56.87 60.39
CA ASP A 6 -5.94 56.47 59.12
C ASP A 6 -4.42 56.68 59.19
N GLU A 7 -3.68 55.67 59.66
CA GLU A 7 -2.23 55.60 59.49
C GLU A 7 -1.88 55.22 58.03
N ARG A 8 -2.04 56.17 57.10
CA ARG A 8 -1.22 56.13 55.89
C ARG A 8 0.21 56.53 56.24
N ARG A 9 1.02 55.55 56.63
CA ARG A 9 2.49 55.67 56.61
C ARG A 9 2.90 56.10 55.20
N ALA A 10 3.39 57.33 55.05
CA ALA A 10 4.05 57.76 53.83
C ALA A 10 5.30 56.90 53.63
N LEU A 11 5.23 55.95 52.69
CA LEU A 11 6.40 55.18 52.26
C LEU A 11 7.40 56.14 51.60
N PRO A 12 8.73 55.89 51.71
CA PRO A 12 9.73 56.69 51.03
C PRO A 12 9.52 56.66 49.50
N PRO A 13 9.71 57.79 48.79
CA PRO A 13 9.41 57.91 47.35
C PRO A 13 10.18 56.92 46.47
N VAL A 14 11.31 56.41 46.96
CA VAL A 14 12.12 55.39 46.28
C VAL A 14 11.38 54.06 46.08
N LEU A 15 10.46 53.70 46.99
CA LEU A 15 9.71 52.45 46.84
C LEU A 15 8.67 52.54 45.73
N ASP A 16 8.05 53.71 45.53
CA ASP A 16 7.06 53.95 44.47
C ASP A 16 7.71 53.89 43.07
N GLU A 17 8.90 54.49 42.92
CA GLU A 17 9.67 54.41 41.65
C GLU A 17 10.16 53.00 41.33
N LEU A 18 10.55 52.23 42.36
CA LEU A 18 10.95 50.83 42.19
C LEU A 18 9.76 49.95 41.80
N ASP A 19 8.57 50.20 42.36
CA ASP A 19 7.38 49.43 42.04
C ASP A 19 6.90 49.70 40.61
N GLU A 20 6.91 50.96 40.16
CA GLU A 20 6.63 51.30 38.75
C GLU A 20 7.64 50.67 37.79
N ARG A 21 8.93 50.70 38.13
CA ARG A 21 9.99 50.15 37.28
C ARG A 21 9.90 48.62 37.22
N ASN A 22 9.65 47.97 38.34
CA ASN A 22 9.45 46.52 38.41
C ASN A 22 8.18 46.10 37.65
N ALA A 23 7.10 46.85 37.75
CA ALA A 23 5.87 46.62 36.98
C ALA A 23 6.10 46.72 35.47
N ARG A 24 6.88 47.71 35.02
CA ARG A 24 7.27 47.85 33.60
C ARG A 24 8.15 46.70 33.12
N TYR A 25 9.16 46.29 33.91
CA TYR A 25 10.01 45.15 33.55
C TYR A 25 9.25 43.82 33.55
N ALA A 26 8.31 43.64 34.48
CA ALA A 26 7.44 42.47 34.49
C ALA A 26 6.50 42.43 33.28
N ALA A 27 5.95 43.57 32.87
CA ALA A 27 5.10 43.68 31.68
C ALA A 27 5.87 43.39 30.39
N VAL A 28 7.06 43.97 30.23
CA VAL A 28 7.93 43.74 29.06
C VAL A 28 8.44 42.30 29.04
N GLY A 29 8.89 41.77 30.19
CA GLY A 29 9.32 40.38 30.32
C GLY A 29 8.20 39.38 30.01
N GLY A 30 6.98 39.67 30.47
CA GLY A 30 5.79 38.88 30.15
C GLY A 30 5.45 38.88 28.67
N ALA A 31 5.51 40.05 28.01
CA ALA A 31 5.24 40.18 26.57
C ALA A 31 6.28 39.43 25.72
N VAL A 32 7.56 39.53 26.06
CA VAL A 32 8.65 38.80 25.38
C VAL A 32 8.50 37.29 25.58
N GLY A 33 8.23 36.86 26.81
CA GLY A 33 8.00 35.45 27.13
C GLY A 33 6.82 34.86 26.35
N PHE A 34 5.69 35.57 26.30
CA PHE A 34 4.52 35.15 25.53
C PHE A 34 4.79 35.09 24.02
N GLY A 35 5.52 36.08 23.48
CA GLY A 35 5.95 36.09 22.08
C GLY A 35 6.83 34.89 21.72
N MET A 36 7.77 34.51 22.57
CA MET A 36 8.60 33.32 22.36
C MET A 36 7.78 32.03 22.31
N VAL A 37 6.76 31.89 23.16
CA VAL A 37 5.86 30.73 23.16
C VAL A 37 5.05 30.67 21.86
N LEU A 38 4.53 31.80 21.38
CA LEU A 38 3.81 31.85 20.10
C LEU A 38 4.69 31.49 18.91
N ILE A 39 5.94 31.97 18.88
CA ILE A 39 6.90 31.63 17.82
C ILE A 39 7.22 30.14 17.85
N ALA A 40 7.46 29.56 19.04
CA ALA A 40 7.70 28.13 19.18
C ALA A 40 6.50 27.29 18.71
N PHE A 41 5.28 27.70 19.07
CA PHE A 41 4.05 27.04 18.64
C PHE A 41 3.85 27.13 17.11
N TRP A 42 4.03 28.31 16.53
CA TRP A 42 3.87 28.54 15.10
C TRP A 42 4.95 27.86 14.26
N ALA A 43 6.18 27.71 14.78
CA ALA A 43 7.25 26.98 14.12
C ALA A 43 7.08 25.45 14.22
N TRP A 44 6.53 24.94 15.32
CA TRP A 44 6.34 23.51 15.56
C TRP A 44 5.15 22.91 14.80
N TRP A 45 4.05 23.65 14.66
CA TRP A 45 2.83 23.14 14.03
C TRP A 45 3.04 22.71 12.55
N PRO A 46 3.68 23.50 11.67
CA PRO A 46 3.97 23.07 10.29
C PRO A 46 4.90 21.86 10.23
N ALA A 47 5.89 21.79 11.13
CA ALA A 47 6.83 20.67 11.20
C ALA A 47 6.10 19.35 11.50
N GLY A 48 5.13 19.38 12.42
CA GLY A 48 4.29 18.21 12.73
C GLY A 48 3.43 17.76 11.55
N VAL A 49 2.87 18.69 10.77
CA VAL A 49 2.06 18.38 9.58
C VAL A 49 2.92 17.73 8.49
N VAL A 50 4.11 18.29 8.22
CA VAL A 50 5.05 17.73 7.24
C VAL A 50 5.50 16.34 7.66
N LEU A 51 5.87 16.15 8.94
CA LEU A 51 6.25 14.86 9.48
C LEU A 51 5.11 13.83 9.33
N GLY A 52 3.88 14.21 9.66
CA GLY A 52 2.71 13.35 9.53
C GLY A 52 2.42 12.94 8.08
N LEU A 53 2.54 13.86 7.13
CA LEU A 53 2.36 13.57 5.70
C LEU A 53 3.46 12.64 5.16
N VAL A 54 4.71 12.86 5.56
CA VAL A 54 5.84 12.01 5.14
C VAL A 54 5.70 10.62 5.73
N VAL A 55 5.48 10.50 7.05
CA VAL A 55 5.30 9.20 7.72
C VAL A 55 4.07 8.47 7.19
N GLY A 56 2.95 9.18 7.01
CA GLY A 56 1.73 8.62 6.44
C GLY A 56 1.94 8.10 5.02
N THR A 57 2.62 8.86 4.17
CA THR A 57 2.95 8.46 2.80
C THR A 57 3.88 7.25 2.78
N LEU A 58 4.93 7.24 3.62
CA LEU A 58 5.83 6.10 3.76
C LEU A 58 5.10 4.85 4.25
N ALA A 59 4.18 4.98 5.22
CA ALA A 59 3.38 3.88 5.73
C ALA A 59 2.47 3.30 4.63
N VAL A 60 1.77 4.16 3.86
CA VAL A 60 0.96 3.72 2.72
C VAL A 60 1.80 3.02 1.66
N LEU A 61 3.00 3.54 1.34
CA LEU A 61 3.90 2.91 0.39
C LEU A 61 4.48 1.59 0.92
N HIS A 62 4.75 1.49 2.22
CA HIS A 62 5.22 0.26 2.85
C HIS A 62 4.14 -0.82 2.83
N VAL A 63 2.92 -0.49 3.26
CA VAL A 63 1.76 -1.39 3.23
C VAL A 63 1.36 -1.74 1.80
N GLY A 64 1.36 -0.78 0.87
CA GLY A 64 1.06 -1.01 -0.54
C GLY A 64 2.06 -1.95 -1.21
N ARG A 65 3.36 -1.81 -0.91
CA ARG A 65 4.40 -2.75 -1.35
C ARG A 65 4.24 -4.13 -0.69
N ALA A 66 3.93 -4.18 0.59
CA ALA A 66 3.70 -5.44 1.29
C ALA A 66 2.44 -6.18 0.79
N MET A 67 1.38 -5.46 0.43
CA MET A 67 0.16 -6.02 -0.17
C MET A 67 0.41 -6.54 -1.59
N THR A 68 1.20 -5.83 -2.38
CA THR A 68 1.63 -6.30 -3.71
C THR A 68 2.71 -7.38 -3.67
N ALA A 69 3.39 -7.58 -2.54
CA ALA A 69 4.25 -8.73 -2.35
C ALA A 69 3.45 -9.95 -1.86
N SER A 70 2.62 -9.79 -0.81
CA SER A 70 1.88 -10.88 -0.16
C SER A 70 0.67 -11.39 -0.93
N ALA A 71 0.00 -10.56 -1.75
CA ALA A 71 -1.04 -11.04 -2.64
C ALA A 71 -0.51 -11.99 -3.74
N PHE A 72 0.82 -12.07 -3.90
CA PHE A 72 1.51 -12.82 -4.94
C PHE A 72 2.63 -13.73 -4.40
N ALA A 73 2.82 -13.79 -3.08
CA ALA A 73 3.83 -14.62 -2.41
C ALA A 73 3.18 -15.80 -1.67
N GLU A 74 2.31 -16.53 -2.35
CA GLU A 74 2.34 -17.97 -2.11
C GLU A 74 3.54 -18.49 -2.90
N PRO A 75 4.45 -19.27 -2.27
CA PRO A 75 5.54 -19.91 -2.97
C PRO A 75 5.01 -20.57 -4.23
N ALA A 76 5.69 -20.33 -5.35
CA ALA A 76 5.40 -20.96 -6.63
C ALA A 76 5.77 -22.45 -6.56
N ASP A 77 5.13 -23.22 -5.69
CA ASP A 77 5.31 -24.66 -5.54
C ASP A 77 4.56 -25.43 -6.64
N GLY A 78 4.40 -24.82 -7.82
CA GLY A 78 3.70 -25.38 -8.96
C GLY A 78 4.51 -25.17 -10.23
N LEU A 79 5.09 -26.27 -10.73
CA LEU A 79 5.80 -26.50 -12.00
C LEU A 79 7.34 -26.41 -12.03
N HIS A 80 8.03 -25.72 -11.11
CA HIS A 80 9.40 -25.27 -11.46
C HIS A 80 10.58 -25.61 -10.54
N GLU A 81 10.39 -26.26 -9.39
CA GLU A 81 11.55 -26.53 -8.53
C GLU A 81 12.20 -27.92 -8.75
N LEU A 82 11.55 -28.84 -9.49
CA LEU A 82 12.05 -30.22 -9.66
C LEU A 82 11.85 -30.87 -11.05
N ALA A 83 11.17 -30.22 -12.02
CA ALA A 83 10.91 -30.80 -13.34
C ALA A 83 11.84 -30.20 -14.41
N GLY A 84 12.59 -31.05 -15.13
CA GLY A 84 13.40 -30.60 -16.27
C GLY A 84 12.54 -30.07 -17.43
N GLU A 85 13.09 -29.19 -18.28
CA GLU A 85 12.36 -28.64 -19.45
C GLU A 85 11.70 -29.72 -20.31
N GLU A 86 12.33 -30.88 -20.46
CA GLU A 86 11.79 -31.99 -21.24
C GLU A 86 10.53 -32.60 -20.63
N GLU A 87 10.46 -32.66 -19.31
CA GLU A 87 9.32 -33.18 -18.55
C GLU A 87 8.14 -32.22 -18.65
N LEU A 88 8.39 -30.92 -18.50
CA LEU A 88 7.40 -29.85 -18.75
C LEU A 88 6.87 -29.89 -20.18
N ARG A 89 7.75 -30.06 -21.19
CA ARG A 89 7.31 -30.23 -22.58
C ARG A 89 6.45 -31.48 -22.74
N ALA A 90 6.80 -32.58 -22.07
CA ALA A 90 6.00 -33.81 -22.10
C ALA A 90 4.63 -33.62 -21.45
N GLU A 91 4.56 -32.88 -20.35
CA GLU A 91 3.31 -32.51 -19.69
C GLU A 91 2.43 -31.65 -20.61
N PHE A 92 2.97 -30.60 -21.21
CA PHE A 92 2.21 -29.77 -22.17
C PHE A 92 1.77 -30.55 -23.40
N ARG A 93 2.56 -31.52 -23.89
CA ARG A 93 2.12 -32.45 -24.94
C ARG A 93 0.90 -33.26 -24.49
N ARG A 94 0.92 -33.83 -23.28
CA ARG A 94 -0.22 -34.58 -22.72
C ARG A 94 -1.44 -33.67 -22.56
N LEU A 95 -1.24 -32.46 -22.04
CA LEU A 95 -2.30 -31.47 -21.86
C LEU A 95 -2.93 -31.07 -23.20
N ARG A 96 -2.11 -30.82 -24.23
CA ARG A 96 -2.58 -30.57 -25.60
C ARG A 96 -3.46 -31.70 -26.13
N VAL A 97 -3.04 -32.96 -25.92
CA VAL A 97 -3.83 -34.13 -26.33
C VAL A 97 -5.15 -34.21 -25.56
N ARG A 98 -5.16 -33.91 -24.25
CA ARG A 98 -6.39 -33.90 -23.44
C ARG A 98 -7.37 -32.79 -23.86
N LEU A 99 -6.86 -31.61 -24.19
CA LEU A 99 -7.68 -30.45 -24.56
C LEU A 99 -8.15 -30.49 -26.02
N GLY A 100 -7.41 -31.15 -26.91
CA GLY A 100 -7.74 -31.23 -28.33
C GLY A 100 -7.91 -29.85 -28.95
N ASP A 101 -9.11 -29.57 -29.46
CA ASP A 101 -9.47 -28.33 -30.15
C ASP A 101 -9.45 -27.09 -29.23
N ASP A 102 -9.56 -27.27 -27.90
CA ASP A 102 -9.51 -26.16 -26.94
C ASP A 102 -8.07 -25.67 -26.69
N TRP A 103 -7.05 -26.44 -27.07
CA TRP A 103 -5.64 -26.13 -26.81
C TRP A 103 -5.21 -24.72 -27.26
N PRO A 104 -5.52 -24.26 -28.48
CA PRO A 104 -5.07 -22.94 -28.94
C PRO A 104 -5.63 -21.79 -28.08
N VAL A 105 -6.89 -21.93 -27.61
CA VAL A 105 -7.54 -20.93 -26.78
C VAL A 105 -7.03 -21.00 -25.34
N PHE A 106 -6.86 -22.20 -24.81
CA PHE A 106 -6.26 -22.42 -23.50
C PHE A 106 -4.85 -21.84 -23.41
N ARG A 107 -3.99 -22.11 -24.39
CA ARG A 107 -2.63 -21.55 -24.46
C ARG A 107 -2.64 -20.03 -24.45
N ARG A 108 -3.52 -19.41 -25.26
CA ARG A 108 -3.69 -17.95 -25.27
C ARG A 108 -4.13 -17.42 -23.90
N ALA A 109 -5.05 -18.12 -23.23
CA ALA A 109 -5.51 -17.75 -21.89
C ALA A 109 -4.38 -17.86 -20.85
N ALA A 110 -3.62 -18.95 -20.85
CA ALA A 110 -2.48 -19.16 -19.95
C ALA A 110 -1.42 -18.06 -20.11
N LEU A 111 -1.08 -17.71 -21.35
CA LEU A 111 -0.17 -16.61 -21.64
C LEU A 111 -0.74 -15.26 -21.20
N GLN A 112 -2.03 -15.02 -21.46
CA GLN A 112 -2.66 -13.75 -21.09
C GLN A 112 -2.68 -13.53 -19.58
N VAL A 113 -3.08 -14.55 -18.80
CA VAL A 113 -3.10 -14.42 -17.33
C VAL A 113 -1.69 -14.25 -16.77
N THR A 114 -0.69 -14.92 -17.36
CA THR A 114 0.72 -14.76 -16.98
C THR A 114 1.22 -13.36 -17.31
N HIS A 115 0.88 -12.79 -18.46
CA HIS A 115 1.28 -11.42 -18.80
C HIS A 115 0.58 -10.36 -17.94
N ALA A 116 -0.71 -10.55 -17.69
CA ALA A 116 -1.55 -9.63 -16.93
C ALA A 116 -1.26 -9.69 -15.42
N GLN A 117 -0.84 -10.83 -14.89
CA GLN A 117 -0.67 -11.13 -13.45
C GLN A 117 -1.98 -11.02 -12.64
N TRP A 118 -3.12 -10.99 -13.31
CA TRP A 118 -4.43 -11.11 -12.70
C TRP A 118 -5.33 -11.97 -13.60
N ALA A 119 -6.15 -12.81 -12.98
CA ALA A 119 -7.04 -13.71 -13.72
C ALA A 119 -8.51 -13.47 -13.31
N SER A 120 -9.32 -13.02 -14.26
CA SER A 120 -10.76 -12.85 -14.10
C SER A 120 -11.51 -13.16 -15.39
N VAL A 121 -12.77 -13.57 -15.26
CA VAL A 121 -13.65 -13.89 -16.40
C VAL A 121 -13.78 -12.68 -17.34
N ALA A 122 -14.04 -11.49 -16.79
CA ALA A 122 -14.15 -10.26 -17.57
C ALA A 122 -12.82 -9.84 -18.22
N GLY A 123 -11.67 -10.21 -17.62
CA GLY A 123 -10.36 -10.06 -18.25
C GLY A 123 -10.23 -10.89 -19.51
N LEU A 124 -10.44 -12.21 -19.37
CA LEU A 124 -10.34 -13.14 -20.50
C LEU A 124 -11.34 -12.82 -21.61
N GLN A 125 -12.56 -12.41 -21.26
CA GLN A 125 -13.57 -12.00 -22.23
C GLN A 125 -13.07 -10.86 -23.14
N ARG A 126 -12.52 -9.80 -22.56
CA ARG A 126 -12.06 -8.61 -23.29
C ARG A 126 -10.83 -8.91 -24.15
N GLU A 127 -9.87 -9.64 -23.58
CA GLU A 127 -8.56 -9.85 -24.19
C GLU A 127 -8.59 -10.96 -25.25
N LEU A 128 -9.33 -12.04 -24.99
CA LEU A 128 -9.43 -13.16 -25.93
C LEU A 128 -10.61 -13.03 -26.89
N ARG A 129 -11.54 -12.08 -26.65
CA ARG A 129 -12.78 -11.88 -27.41
C ARG A 129 -13.66 -13.13 -27.45
N VAL A 130 -13.80 -13.80 -26.31
CA VAL A 130 -14.59 -15.03 -26.15
C VAL A 130 -15.87 -14.76 -25.37
N SER A 131 -16.83 -15.69 -25.41
CA SER A 131 -18.05 -15.60 -24.61
C SER A 131 -17.75 -15.71 -23.09
N THR A 132 -18.65 -15.21 -22.25
CA THR A 132 -18.54 -15.33 -20.79
C THR A 132 -18.47 -16.80 -20.35
N ALA A 133 -19.25 -17.68 -20.97
CA ALA A 133 -19.25 -19.12 -20.66
C ALA A 133 -17.88 -19.76 -20.99
N THR A 134 -17.31 -19.43 -22.15
CA THR A 134 -15.98 -19.87 -22.54
C THR A 134 -14.91 -19.35 -21.56
N ALA A 135 -14.99 -18.07 -21.17
CA ALA A 135 -14.06 -17.50 -20.20
C ALA A 135 -14.15 -18.18 -18.81
N GLN A 136 -15.35 -18.51 -18.35
CA GLN A 136 -15.54 -19.29 -17.12
C GLN A 136 -14.96 -20.70 -17.24
N HIS A 137 -15.17 -21.37 -18.38
CA HIS A 137 -14.60 -22.68 -18.66
C HIS A 137 -13.07 -22.65 -18.65
N LEU A 138 -12.46 -21.66 -19.32
CA LEU A 138 -11.01 -21.43 -19.35
C LEU A 138 -10.46 -21.16 -17.94
N MET A 139 -11.12 -20.34 -17.12
CA MET A 139 -10.71 -20.11 -15.73
C MET A 139 -10.69 -21.40 -14.92
N GLY A 140 -11.67 -22.29 -15.13
CA GLY A 140 -11.71 -23.60 -14.50
C GLY A 140 -10.60 -24.53 -15.00
N GLN A 141 -10.30 -24.52 -16.30
CA GLN A 141 -9.17 -25.26 -16.86
C GLN A 141 -7.84 -24.75 -16.27
N LEU A 142 -7.61 -23.44 -16.25
CA LEU A 142 -6.39 -22.83 -15.72
C LEU A 142 -6.18 -23.14 -14.22
N GLU A 143 -7.26 -23.25 -13.44
CA GLU A 143 -7.19 -23.66 -12.03
C GLU A 143 -6.83 -25.14 -11.88
N ARG A 144 -7.46 -26.02 -12.66
CA ARG A 144 -7.16 -27.46 -12.64
C ARG A 144 -5.72 -27.76 -13.04
N GLU A 145 -5.20 -27.04 -14.03
CA GLU A 145 -3.82 -27.18 -14.50
C GLU A 145 -2.81 -26.36 -13.68
N GLY A 146 -3.25 -25.67 -12.62
CA GLY A 146 -2.35 -25.01 -11.67
C GLY A 146 -1.76 -23.65 -12.12
N PHE A 147 -2.24 -23.06 -13.21
CA PHE A 147 -1.83 -21.72 -13.65
C PHE A 147 -2.34 -20.60 -12.74
N VAL A 148 -3.51 -20.80 -12.14
CA VAL A 148 -4.15 -19.87 -11.21
C VAL A 148 -4.49 -20.57 -9.90
N GLY A 149 -4.45 -19.83 -8.80
CA GLY A 149 -4.85 -20.30 -7.50
C GLY A 149 -6.37 -20.49 -7.37
N PRO A 150 -6.84 -21.05 -6.24
CA PRO A 150 -8.25 -21.34 -6.01
C PRO A 150 -9.11 -20.08 -5.99
N SER A 151 -10.38 -20.24 -6.34
CA SER A 151 -11.36 -19.15 -6.30
C SER A 151 -11.59 -18.62 -4.88
N ARG A 152 -11.42 -17.30 -4.66
CA ARG A 152 -11.73 -16.62 -3.39
C ARG A 152 -12.91 -15.64 -3.55
N GLY A 153 -14.11 -16.18 -3.68
CA GLY A 153 -15.35 -15.39 -3.81
C GLY A 153 -15.33 -14.48 -5.03
N THR A 154 -15.52 -13.17 -4.82
CA THR A 154 -15.57 -12.15 -5.89
C THR A 154 -14.21 -11.59 -6.28
N ARG A 155 -13.12 -11.97 -5.59
CA ARG A 155 -11.79 -11.46 -5.88
C ARG A 155 -11.17 -12.15 -7.11
N PRO A 156 -10.34 -11.43 -7.90
CA PRO A 156 -9.55 -12.05 -8.96
C PRO A 156 -8.67 -13.17 -8.41
N ARG A 157 -8.41 -14.19 -9.23
CA ARG A 157 -7.56 -15.31 -8.83
C ARG A 157 -6.09 -14.91 -8.93
N VAL A 158 -5.30 -15.39 -7.98
CA VAL A 158 -3.84 -15.20 -7.96
C VAL A 158 -3.23 -16.04 -9.08
N VAL A 159 -2.32 -15.47 -9.86
CA VAL A 159 -1.59 -16.16 -10.91
C VAL A 159 -0.33 -16.78 -10.29
N ARG A 160 -0.09 -18.07 -10.54
CA ARG A 160 1.01 -18.82 -9.91
C ARG A 160 2.33 -18.69 -10.66
N LEU A 161 2.28 -18.31 -11.94
CA LEU A 161 3.44 -18.10 -12.78
C LEU A 161 3.82 -16.62 -12.84
N ALA A 162 5.09 -16.32 -12.57
CA ALA A 162 5.61 -14.97 -12.64
C ALA A 162 5.67 -14.45 -14.09
N ARG A 163 5.53 -13.13 -14.25
CA ARG A 163 5.42 -12.47 -15.57
C ARG A 163 6.64 -12.68 -16.46
N ASP A 164 7.83 -12.73 -15.87
CA ASP A 164 9.13 -12.94 -16.52
C ASP A 164 9.27 -14.34 -17.13
N ARG A 165 8.50 -15.31 -16.64
CA ARG A 165 8.44 -16.68 -17.18
C ARG A 165 7.51 -16.83 -18.39
N ALA A 166 6.74 -15.80 -18.76
CA ALA A 166 5.85 -15.86 -19.92
C ALA A 166 6.55 -16.25 -21.25
N PRO A 167 7.77 -15.76 -21.57
CA PRO A 167 8.49 -16.18 -22.78
C PRO A 167 8.96 -17.63 -22.74
N GLU A 168 9.21 -18.17 -21.55
CA GLU A 168 9.55 -19.58 -21.35
C GLU A 168 8.30 -20.45 -21.56
N LEU A 169 7.19 -20.08 -20.90
CA LEU A 169 5.89 -20.73 -21.08
C LEU A 169 5.47 -20.78 -22.56
N ASP A 170 5.62 -19.65 -23.26
CA ASP A 170 5.30 -19.55 -24.67
C ASP A 170 6.10 -20.55 -25.53
N ARG A 171 7.42 -20.65 -25.27
CA ARG A 171 8.30 -21.61 -25.95
C ARG A 171 7.89 -23.05 -25.65
N LEU A 172 7.55 -23.36 -24.41
CA LEU A 172 7.13 -24.70 -23.99
C LEU A 172 5.79 -25.13 -24.60
N MET A 173 4.87 -24.18 -24.83
CA MET A 173 3.52 -24.46 -25.34
C MET A 173 3.39 -24.38 -26.88
N ARG A 174 4.41 -23.92 -27.61
CA ARG A 174 4.39 -23.81 -29.09
C ARG A 174 4.53 -25.16 -29.84
N LEU A 175 4.50 -26.27 -29.12
CA LEU A 175 4.57 -27.65 -29.63
C LEU A 175 3.62 -27.91 -30.80
#